data_AF-A0A0R2MAT4-F1
#
_entry.id   AF-A0A0R2MAT4-F1
#
_cell.length_a   1.000
_cell.length_b   1.000
_cell.length_c   1.000
_cell.angle_alpha   90.00
_cell.angle_beta   90.00
_cell.angle_gamma   90.00
#
_symmetry.space_group_name_H-M   'P 1'
#
loop_
_entity.id
_entity.type
_entity.pdbx_description
1 polymer ?
#
loop_
_entity_poly.entity_id
_entity_poly.type
_entity_poly.pdbx_seq_one_letter_code
_entity_poly.pdbx_strand_id
1 'polypeptide(L)'
;MKKFKTALIVIIAMISFVTVSSLNSTTAQAATWHKGTPKVLRGKWRIKHVSTRVDRLKVTKKRVYLYSSGPFHLKNIKYKKTGAHSYKVRGYEYTYLHAKTTISFKKIKGHKIIKYKGNYPGASWTKYVPR
;
A
#
# COMPACT_ATOMS: atom_id res chain seq x y z
N MET A 1 -59.25 36.69 31.81
CA MET A 1 -58.10 36.62 30.88
C MET A 1 -56.82 36.17 31.60
N LYS A 2 -56.65 34.89 31.96
CA LYS A 2 -55.40 34.36 32.57
C LYS A 2 -55.23 32.84 32.36
N LYS A 3 -55.37 32.32 31.13
CA LYS A 3 -55.12 30.89 30.85
C LYS A 3 -54.44 30.61 29.50
N PHE A 4 -53.79 31.62 28.90
CA PHE A 4 -53.24 31.52 27.53
C PHE A 4 -51.71 31.75 27.43
N LYS A 5 -50.99 31.80 28.56
CA LYS A 5 -49.52 32.03 28.54
C LYS A 5 -48.68 30.80 28.91
N THR A 6 -49.30 29.69 29.29
CA THR A 6 -48.59 28.47 29.76
C THR A 6 -48.65 27.29 28.79
N ALA A 7 -49.10 27.51 27.55
CA ALA A 7 -49.16 26.46 26.52
C ALA A 7 -48.10 26.61 25.42
N LEU A 8 -47.32 27.70 25.42
CA LEU A 8 -46.34 27.97 24.34
C LEU A 8 -44.93 27.42 24.61
N ILE A 9 -44.62 27.00 25.85
CA ILE A 9 -43.26 26.59 26.23
C ILE A 9 -43.00 25.09 25.98
N VAL A 10 -44.04 24.27 25.82
CA VAL A 10 -43.89 22.81 25.68
C VAL A 10 -43.65 22.34 24.23
N ILE A 11 -43.96 23.17 23.23
CA ILE A 11 -43.87 22.77 21.81
C ILE A 11 -42.44 22.92 21.24
N ILE A 12 -41.59 23.75 21.84
CA ILE A 12 -40.22 23.99 21.35
C ILE A 12 -39.22 22.91 21.81
N ALA A 13 -39.59 22.05 22.77
CA ALA A 13 -38.70 21.03 23.32
C ALA A 13 -38.67 19.69 22.53
N MET A 14 -39.46 19.53 21.46
CA MET A 14 -39.53 18.26 20.71
C MET A 14 -38.82 18.25 19.34
N ILE A 15 -38.11 19.31 18.95
CA ILE A 15 -37.42 19.38 17.63
C ILE A 15 -35.92 19.03 17.72
N SER A 16 -35.44 18.62 18.89
CA SER A 16 -34.01 18.38 19.11
C SER A 16 -33.71 16.91 19.40
N PHE A 17 -34.00 15.97 18.48
CA PHE A 17 -33.20 14.74 18.35
C PHE A 17 -33.58 13.86 17.14
N VAL A 18 -33.47 14.37 15.91
CA VAL A 18 -33.32 13.48 14.74
C VAL A 18 -32.21 14.00 13.85
N THR A 19 -31.00 14.09 14.41
CA THR A 19 -29.81 13.91 13.60
C THR A 19 -29.69 12.41 13.32
N VAL A 20 -30.30 11.94 12.23
CA VAL A 20 -29.83 10.71 11.60
C VAL A 20 -28.44 11.04 11.08
N SER A 21 -27.46 10.96 11.98
CA SER A 21 -26.07 10.78 11.60
C SER A 21 -26.06 9.52 10.76
N SER A 22 -26.06 9.72 9.44
CA SER A 22 -25.74 8.69 8.47
C SER A 22 -24.38 8.18 8.89
N LEU A 23 -24.40 7.10 9.66
CA LEU A 23 -23.27 6.24 9.91
C LEU A 23 -22.90 5.73 8.52
N ASN A 24 -22.10 6.53 7.81
CA ASN A 24 -21.34 6.13 6.66
C ASN A 24 -20.42 5.04 7.18
N SER A 25 -20.99 3.84 7.25
CA SER A 25 -20.31 2.61 7.56
C SER A 25 -19.42 2.43 6.35
N THR A 26 -18.23 3.02 6.41
CA THR A 26 -17.15 2.74 5.49
C THR A 26 -16.89 1.26 5.64
N THR A 27 -17.60 0.47 4.85
CA THR A 27 -17.38 -0.95 4.69
C THR A 27 -15.95 -1.05 4.23
N ALA A 28 -15.07 -1.49 5.13
CA ALA A 28 -13.66 -1.62 4.82
C ALA A 28 -13.55 -2.67 3.71
N GLN A 29 -13.46 -2.24 2.44
CA GLN A 29 -13.24 -3.17 1.34
C GLN A 29 -11.96 -3.94 1.64
N ALA A 30 -12.13 -5.21 1.96
CA ALA A 30 -11.03 -6.10 2.26
C ALA A 30 -10.02 -6.03 1.12
N ALA A 31 -8.77 -5.77 1.47
CA ALA A 31 -7.67 -5.66 0.54
C ALA A 31 -7.47 -6.98 -0.24
N THR A 32 -8.04 -7.11 -1.45
CA THR A 32 -7.90 -8.35 -2.24
C THR A 32 -6.45 -8.53 -2.69
N TRP A 33 -5.86 -9.65 -2.26
CA TRP A 33 -4.52 -10.06 -2.65
C TRP A 33 -4.59 -11.11 -3.75
N HIS A 34 -3.96 -10.83 -4.89
CA HIS A 34 -3.91 -11.73 -6.03
C HIS A 34 -2.63 -12.56 -6.01
N LYS A 35 -2.68 -13.82 -6.47
CA LYS A 35 -1.51 -14.70 -6.55
C LYS A 35 -0.51 -14.21 -7.61
N GLY A 36 0.78 -14.28 -7.28
CA GLY A 36 1.89 -13.92 -8.15
C GLY A 36 2.19 -12.42 -8.18
N THR A 37 2.64 -11.93 -9.32
CA THR A 37 2.96 -10.50 -9.56
C THR A 37 2.10 -9.90 -10.68
N PRO A 38 1.81 -8.59 -10.63
CA PRO A 38 1.13 -7.89 -11.71
C PRO A 38 1.91 -8.03 -13.02
N LYS A 39 1.22 -8.25 -14.16
CA LYS A 39 1.87 -8.35 -15.48
C LYS A 39 2.76 -7.14 -15.76
N VAL A 40 2.31 -5.93 -15.42
CA VAL A 40 3.03 -4.67 -15.64
C VAL A 40 4.37 -4.55 -14.89
N LEU A 41 4.55 -5.32 -13.82
CA LEU A 41 5.80 -5.33 -13.06
C LEU A 41 6.78 -6.39 -13.56
N ARG A 42 6.36 -7.36 -14.38
CA ARG A 42 7.23 -8.45 -14.82
C ARG A 42 8.29 -7.93 -15.78
N GLY A 43 9.53 -8.40 -15.63
CA GLY A 43 10.66 -7.98 -16.45
C GLY A 43 11.89 -7.62 -15.61
N LYS A 44 12.89 -7.03 -16.28
CA LYS A 44 14.11 -6.50 -15.69
C LYS A 44 14.00 -4.98 -15.57
N TRP A 45 14.35 -4.43 -14.41
CA TRP A 45 14.20 -3.01 -14.06
C TRP A 45 15.48 -2.46 -13.46
N ARG A 46 15.72 -1.17 -13.72
CA ARG A 46 16.64 -0.34 -12.94
C ARG A 46 15.90 0.26 -11.75
N ILE A 47 16.57 0.45 -10.63
CA ILE A 47 15.97 1.01 -9.42
C ILE A 47 16.24 2.50 -9.39
N LYS A 48 15.20 3.32 -9.17
CA LYS A 48 15.38 4.78 -9.08
C LYS A 48 16.15 5.09 -7.78
N HIS A 49 17.30 5.78 -7.90
CA HIS A 49 18.14 6.27 -6.79
C HIS A 49 19.13 5.28 -6.15
N VAL A 50 19.51 4.21 -6.85
CA VAL A 50 20.74 3.47 -6.49
C VAL A 50 21.83 3.79 -7.51
N SER A 51 23.00 4.23 -7.04
CA SER A 51 24.07 4.80 -7.85
C SER A 51 24.86 3.78 -8.68
N THR A 52 24.66 2.48 -8.47
CA THR A 52 25.53 1.45 -9.05
C THR A 52 24.97 0.83 -10.33
N ARG A 53 25.86 0.52 -11.28
CA ARG A 53 25.63 -0.36 -12.46
C ARG A 53 25.10 -1.76 -12.09
N VAL A 54 25.13 -2.11 -10.80
CA VAL A 54 24.93 -3.47 -10.28
C VAL A 54 23.47 -3.72 -9.88
N ASP A 55 22.75 -2.65 -9.54
CA ASP A 55 21.42 -2.74 -8.94
C ASP A 55 20.32 -3.06 -9.96
N ARG A 56 19.95 -4.34 -10.00
CA ARG A 56 19.00 -4.90 -10.97
C ARG A 56 17.87 -5.60 -10.24
N LEU A 57 16.64 -5.24 -10.62
CA LEU A 57 15.44 -5.94 -10.18
C LEU A 57 14.91 -6.82 -11.33
N LYS A 58 14.75 -8.12 -11.07
CA LYS A 58 14.04 -9.04 -11.97
C LYS A 58 12.75 -9.51 -11.29
N VAL A 59 11.62 -9.24 -11.93
CA VAL A 59 10.30 -9.66 -11.45
C VAL A 59 9.74 -10.69 -12.41
N THR A 60 9.32 -11.83 -11.88
CA THR A 60 8.64 -12.91 -12.62
C THR A 60 7.24 -13.11 -12.05
N LYS A 61 6.43 -13.99 -12.65
CA LYS A 61 5.08 -14.31 -12.15
C LYS A 61 5.09 -14.80 -10.69
N LYS A 62 6.12 -15.54 -10.28
CA LYS A 62 6.16 -16.25 -8.97
C LYS A 62 7.25 -15.75 -8.02
N ARG A 63 8.23 -15.01 -8.53
CA ARG A 63 9.46 -14.63 -7.81
C ARG A 63 9.88 -13.19 -8.10
N VAL A 64 10.50 -12.55 -7.11
CA VAL A 64 11.17 -11.26 -7.23
C VAL A 64 12.61 -11.47 -6.84
N TYR A 65 13.51 -10.95 -7.66
CA TYR A 65 14.94 -11.00 -7.45
C TYR A 65 15.47 -9.58 -7.48
N LEU A 66 16.10 -9.17 -6.40
CA LEU A 66 16.76 -7.89 -6.28
C LEU A 66 18.25 -8.18 -6.10
N TYR A 67 19.06 -7.72 -7.03
CA TYR A 67 20.51 -7.82 -6.98
C TYR A 67 21.04 -6.43 -6.69
N SER A 68 21.64 -6.23 -5.52
CA SER A 68 22.26 -4.97 -5.10
C SER A 68 23.63 -5.26 -4.49
N SER A 69 23.95 -4.69 -3.32
CA SER A 69 25.07 -5.12 -2.47
C SER A 69 24.96 -6.58 -2.00
N GLY A 70 23.78 -7.21 -2.14
CA GLY A 70 23.56 -8.63 -1.95
C GLY A 70 22.27 -9.12 -2.67
N PRO A 71 22.11 -10.43 -2.88
CA PRO A 71 20.90 -11.01 -3.48
C PRO A 71 19.72 -11.05 -2.51
N PHE A 72 18.60 -10.44 -2.87
CA PHE A 72 17.34 -10.53 -2.11
C PHE A 72 16.27 -11.22 -2.95
N HIS A 73 15.73 -12.32 -2.44
CA HIS A 73 14.82 -13.16 -3.20
C HIS A 73 13.51 -13.42 -2.48
N LEU A 74 12.39 -13.18 -3.16
CA LEU A 74 11.06 -13.51 -2.68
C LEU A 74 10.45 -14.67 -3.46
N LYS A 75 9.83 -15.60 -2.74
CA LYS A 75 8.95 -16.66 -3.26
C LYS A 75 7.54 -16.55 -2.66
N ASN A 76 6.62 -17.42 -3.12
CA ASN A 76 5.24 -17.51 -2.63
C ASN A 76 4.49 -16.17 -2.69
N ILE A 77 4.65 -15.49 -3.82
CA ILE A 77 4.28 -14.09 -3.95
C ILE A 77 2.76 -13.91 -4.11
N LYS A 78 2.23 -12.87 -3.45
CA LYS A 78 0.92 -12.28 -3.71
C LYS A 78 1.07 -10.77 -3.88
N TYR A 79 0.15 -10.13 -4.57
CA TYR A 79 0.18 -8.68 -4.77
C TYR A 79 -1.20 -8.03 -4.56
N LYS A 80 -1.18 -6.73 -4.25
CA LYS A 80 -2.34 -5.85 -4.23
C LYS A 80 -2.00 -4.57 -5.00
N LYS A 81 -2.91 -4.10 -5.84
CA LYS A 81 -2.81 -2.77 -6.45
C LYS A 81 -3.17 -1.73 -5.38
N THR A 82 -2.31 -0.73 -5.19
CA THR A 82 -2.52 0.34 -4.20
C THR A 82 -2.70 1.72 -4.83
N GLY A 83 -2.53 1.84 -6.14
CA GLY A 83 -2.77 3.08 -6.88
C GLY A 83 -2.36 2.96 -8.35
N ALA A 84 -2.34 4.08 -9.06
CA ALA A 84 -1.82 4.15 -10.42
C ALA A 84 -0.35 3.69 -10.45
N HIS A 85 -0.08 2.63 -11.22
CA HIS A 85 1.24 1.99 -11.35
C HIS A 85 1.92 1.61 -10.02
N SER A 86 1.15 1.50 -8.94
CA SER A 86 1.63 1.31 -7.57
C SER A 86 1.06 0.03 -6.98
N TYR A 87 1.92 -0.82 -6.43
CA TYR A 87 1.58 -2.16 -5.99
C TYR A 87 2.30 -2.52 -4.70
N LYS A 88 1.62 -3.20 -3.79
CA LYS A 88 2.25 -3.95 -2.70
C LYS A 88 2.41 -5.40 -3.14
N VAL A 89 3.56 -5.98 -2.85
CA VAL A 89 3.92 -7.36 -3.16
C VAL A 89 4.39 -7.99 -1.87
N ARG A 90 3.73 -9.08 -1.45
CA ARG A 90 4.11 -9.85 -0.25
C ARG A 90 4.63 -11.21 -0.67
N GLY A 91 5.63 -11.71 0.05
CA GLY A 91 6.22 -13.02 -0.21
C GLY A 91 7.03 -13.50 0.97
N TYR A 92 7.62 -14.69 0.82
CA TYR A 92 8.59 -15.22 1.75
C TYR A 92 10.00 -14.91 1.23
N GLU A 93 10.75 -14.17 2.01
CA GLU A 93 12.17 -13.89 1.79
C GLU A 93 12.98 -15.08 2.32
N TYR A 94 13.93 -15.59 1.54
CA TYR A 94 14.65 -16.82 1.87
C TYR A 94 16.18 -16.70 1.81
N THR A 95 16.71 -15.48 1.74
CA THR A 95 18.14 -15.22 1.60
C THR A 95 18.77 -14.71 2.88
N TYR A 96 18.04 -13.91 3.67
CA TYR A 96 18.56 -13.32 4.91
C TYR A 96 17.56 -13.38 6.06
N LEU A 97 16.31 -12.98 5.81
CA LEU A 97 15.29 -12.86 6.86
C LEU A 97 14.59 -14.18 7.14
N HIS A 98 14.53 -15.09 6.17
CA HIS A 98 13.79 -16.36 6.27
C HIS A 98 12.34 -16.15 6.77
N ALA A 99 11.71 -15.04 6.35
CA ALA A 99 10.45 -14.57 6.89
C ALA A 99 9.53 -13.98 5.80
N LYS A 100 8.24 -13.83 6.15
CA LYS A 100 7.29 -13.14 5.28
C LYS A 100 7.57 -11.64 5.31
N THR A 101 7.71 -11.02 4.14
CA THR A 101 7.93 -9.59 3.99
C THR A 101 7.00 -8.99 2.92
N THR A 102 6.79 -7.69 3.01
CA THR A 102 6.00 -6.92 2.04
C THR A 102 6.84 -5.77 1.49
N ILE A 103 6.87 -5.68 0.17
CA ILE A 103 7.58 -4.66 -0.59
C ILE A 103 6.60 -3.86 -1.42
N SER A 104 6.87 -2.57 -1.57
CA SER A 104 6.08 -1.64 -2.39
C SER A 104 6.83 -1.28 -3.64
N PHE A 105 6.14 -1.34 -4.77
CA PHE A 105 6.65 -0.99 -6.09
C PHE A 105 5.83 0.15 -6.69
N LYS A 106 6.51 1.13 -7.28
CA LYS A 106 5.89 2.14 -8.14
C LYS A 106 6.66 2.22 -9.44
N LYS A 107 6.02 1.79 -10.54
CA LYS A 107 6.59 1.92 -11.89
C LYS A 107 6.54 3.39 -12.30
N ILE A 108 7.64 3.87 -12.89
CA ILE A 108 7.69 5.20 -13.50
C ILE A 108 7.25 5.06 -14.95
N LYS A 109 6.27 5.86 -15.38
CA LYS A 109 5.78 5.85 -16.76
C LYS A 109 6.92 6.25 -17.71
N GLY A 110 6.99 5.62 -18.89
CA GLY A 110 8.00 5.93 -19.92
C GLY A 110 9.39 5.32 -19.72
N HIS A 111 9.70 4.73 -18.56
CA HIS A 111 11.05 4.19 -18.30
C HIS A 111 11.01 2.74 -17.75
N LYS A 112 12.08 1.97 -17.99
CA LYS A 112 12.34 0.69 -17.30
C LYS A 112 12.91 0.93 -15.89
N ILE A 113 12.32 1.88 -15.16
CA ILE A 113 12.73 2.29 -13.83
C ILE A 113 11.57 2.07 -12.85
N ILE A 114 11.90 1.52 -11.68
CA ILE A 114 10.94 1.26 -10.61
C ILE A 114 11.42 1.89 -9.31
N LYS A 115 10.51 2.51 -8.58
CA LYS A 115 10.73 2.87 -7.17
C LYS A 115 10.37 1.66 -6.32
N TYR A 116 11.20 1.39 -5.32
CA TYR A 116 11.05 0.26 -4.40
C TYR A 116 11.10 0.77 -2.96
N LYS A 117 10.27 0.17 -2.09
CA LYS A 117 10.34 0.37 -0.63
C LYS A 117 10.09 -0.97 0.06
N GLY A 118 11.04 -1.45 0.86
CA GLY A 118 10.95 -2.70 1.61
C GLY A 118 11.90 -2.71 2.79
N ASN A 119 11.68 -3.65 3.71
CA ASN A 119 12.57 -3.84 4.87
C ASN A 119 13.61 -4.91 4.51
N TYR A 120 14.90 -4.58 4.67
CA TYR A 120 16.04 -5.41 4.27
C TYR A 120 17.12 -5.37 5.37
N PRO A 121 17.68 -6.52 5.78
CA PRO A 121 18.78 -6.55 6.75
C PRO A 121 20.07 -6.05 6.10
N GLY A 122 20.75 -5.08 6.72
CA GLY A 122 22.04 -4.56 6.25
C GLY A 122 22.00 -3.41 5.23
N ALA A 123 20.81 -3.01 4.74
CA ALA A 123 20.66 -1.78 3.94
C ALA A 123 19.27 -1.17 4.15
N SER A 124 19.20 -0.14 4.98
CA SER A 124 18.01 0.68 5.18
C SER A 124 17.85 1.65 4.01
N TRP A 125 17.23 1.18 2.91
CA TRP A 125 16.94 2.03 1.74
C TRP A 125 15.90 3.13 2.01
N THR A 126 15.27 3.13 3.20
CA THR A 126 14.35 4.18 3.63
C THR A 126 15.04 5.54 3.77
N LYS A 127 16.37 5.59 3.92
CA LYS A 127 17.15 6.84 3.91
C LYS A 127 17.41 7.43 2.51
N TYR A 128 17.17 6.68 1.43
CA TYR A 128 17.45 7.11 0.04
C TYR A 128 16.21 7.56 -0.74
N VAL A 129 15.06 7.68 -0.07
CA VAL A 129 13.90 8.40 -0.61
C VAL A 129 14.11 9.85 -0.19
N PRO A 130 14.45 10.79 -1.10
CA PRO A 130 14.42 12.19 -0.73
C PRO A 130 12.98 12.53 -0.35
N ARG A 131 12.82 13.21 0.79
CA ARG A 131 11.61 13.97 1.09
C ARG A 131 11.31 14.92 -0.05
#